data_AF-R7V8I6-F1
#
_entry.id   AF-R7V8I6-F1
#
_cell.length_a   1.000
_cell.length_b   1.000
_cell.length_c   1.000
_cell.angle_alpha   90.00
_cell.angle_beta   90.00
_cell.angle_gamma   90.00
#
_symmetry.space_group_name_H-M   'P 1'
#
loop_
_entity.id
_entity.type
_entity.pdbx_description
1 polymer ?
#
loop_
_entity_poly.entity_id
_entity_poly.type
_entity_poly.pdbx_seq_one_letter_code
_entity_poly.pdbx_strand_id
1 'polypeptide(L)'
;WCCGDESLPWLQVDLGYSRSIYATDTMGNPNINMLVKTFKIEYREDGQLWKWYTLNGLTKIFDGNTQTNVVVRNYFDPPIAARFVKLYPLEHENYRCMRWEMYTC
;
A
#
# COMPACT_ATOMS: atom_id res chain seq x y z
N TRP A 1 0.90 11.44 -1.69
CA TRP A 1 0.82 11.23 -3.15
C TRP A 1 -0.64 11.24 -3.57
N CYS A 2 -0.97 11.84 -4.71
CA CYS A 2 -2.28 11.78 -5.35
C CYS A 2 -2.08 11.34 -6.80
N CYS A 3 -2.82 10.34 -7.27
CA CYS A 3 -2.69 9.88 -8.66
C CYS A 3 -3.38 10.83 -9.64
N GLY A 4 -2.93 10.82 -10.90
CA GLY A 4 -3.66 11.41 -12.03
C GLY A 4 -4.76 10.48 -12.57
N ASP A 5 -5.19 10.72 -13.81
CA ASP A 5 -6.32 10.02 -14.45
C ASP A 5 -6.02 8.60 -14.96
N GLU A 6 -4.94 7.98 -14.48
CA GLU A 6 -4.62 6.59 -14.80
C GLU A 6 -5.67 5.63 -14.23
N SER A 7 -5.99 4.59 -14.99
CA SER A 7 -6.99 3.59 -14.62
C SER A 7 -6.52 2.67 -13.48
N LEU A 8 -5.22 2.37 -13.42
CA LEU A 8 -4.63 1.51 -12.41
C LEU A 8 -3.27 2.08 -11.93
N PRO A 9 -3.28 3.23 -11.23
CA PRO A 9 -2.06 3.86 -10.77
C PRO A 9 -1.43 3.04 -9.64
N TRP A 10 -0.14 3.22 -9.42
CA TRP A 10 0.57 2.62 -8.30
C TRP A 10 1.64 3.55 -7.75
N LEU A 11 1.97 3.36 -6.48
CA LEU A 11 3.07 4.04 -5.81
C LEU A 11 4.12 3.01 -5.41
N GLN A 12 5.37 3.18 -5.85
CA GLN A 12 6.47 2.28 -5.52
C GLN A 12 7.43 2.91 -4.52
N VAL A 13 7.96 2.09 -3.62
CA VAL A 13 9.09 2.43 -2.76
C VAL A 13 10.21 1.41 -2.98
N ASP A 14 11.45 1.91 -3.10
CA ASP A 14 12.69 1.11 -3.02
C ASP A 14 13.29 1.31 -1.62
N LEU A 15 13.40 0.23 -0.85
CA LEU A 15 13.98 0.22 0.50
C LEU A 15 15.53 0.19 0.48
N GLY A 16 16.14 0.12 -0.71
CA GLY A 16 17.59 0.02 -0.94
C GLY A 16 18.12 -1.41 -0.84
N TYR A 17 17.62 -2.20 0.09
CA TYR A 17 17.94 -3.62 0.26
C TYR A 17 16.73 -4.43 0.74
N SER A 18 16.81 -5.75 0.63
CA SER A 18 15.71 -6.64 1.06
C SER A 18 15.55 -6.56 2.57
N ARG A 19 14.32 -6.27 3.02
CA ARG A 19 13.94 -6.19 4.44
C ARG A 19 12.67 -6.97 4.69
N SER A 20 12.48 -7.38 5.94
CA SER A 20 11.20 -7.88 6.41
C SER A 20 10.30 -6.70 6.78
N ILE A 21 9.13 -6.65 6.14
CA ILE A 21 8.11 -5.63 6.31
C ILE A 21 6.94 -6.27 7.05
N TYR A 22 6.58 -5.72 8.20
CA TYR A 22 5.59 -6.34 9.10
C TYR A 22 4.28 -5.56 9.19
N ALA A 23 4.29 -4.28 8.84
CA ALA A 23 3.08 -3.47 8.82
C ALA A 23 3.19 -2.30 7.84
N THR A 24 2.04 -1.70 7.56
CA THR A 24 1.93 -0.46 6.81
C THR A 24 0.85 0.43 7.40
N ASP A 25 1.09 1.74 7.38
CA ASP A 25 0.09 2.75 7.72
C ASP A 25 -0.33 3.52 6.48
N THR A 26 -1.63 3.74 6.33
CA THR A 26 -2.19 4.63 5.32
C THR A 26 -2.98 5.76 5.96
N MET A 27 -2.95 6.93 5.34
CA MET A 27 -3.73 8.09 5.75
C MET A 27 -4.16 8.91 4.52
N GLY A 28 -5.34 9.51 4.56
CA GLY A 28 -5.83 10.38 3.48
C GLY A 28 -5.13 11.75 3.42
N ASN A 29 -5.61 12.62 2.53
CA ASN A 29 -5.24 14.04 2.52
C ASN A 29 -5.75 14.71 3.80
N PRO A 30 -4.93 15.48 4.55
CA PRO A 30 -5.32 16.01 5.86
C PRO A 30 -6.45 17.05 5.82
N ASN A 31 -6.61 17.77 4.70
CA ASN A 31 -7.49 18.95 4.63
C ASN A 31 -8.72 18.74 3.73
N ILE A 32 -8.63 17.81 2.77
CA ILE A 32 -9.65 17.58 1.76
C ILE A 32 -10.06 16.11 1.82
N ASN A 33 -11.33 15.79 1.61
CA ASN A 33 -11.87 14.43 1.60
C ASN A 33 -11.39 13.58 0.41
N MET A 34 -10.08 13.43 0.26
CA MET A 34 -9.43 12.65 -0.77
C MET A 34 -8.65 11.53 -0.08
N LEU A 35 -9.10 10.29 -0.27
CA LEU A 35 -8.56 9.14 0.42
C LEU A 35 -8.71 7.86 -0.41
N VAL A 36 -7.88 6.87 -0.10
CA VAL A 36 -7.98 5.51 -0.65
C VAL A 36 -8.67 4.63 0.38
N LYS A 37 -9.78 4.00 -0.03
CA LYS A 37 -10.60 3.12 0.82
C LYS A 37 -10.08 1.69 0.84
N THR A 38 -9.61 1.19 -0.30
CA THR A 38 -9.06 -0.16 -0.40
C THR A 38 -7.85 -0.19 -1.33
N PHE A 39 -6.93 -1.10 -1.07
CA PHE A 39 -5.72 -1.24 -1.89
C PHE A 39 -5.18 -2.68 -1.89
N LYS A 40 -4.29 -2.96 -2.84
CA LYS A 40 -3.50 -4.20 -2.93
C LYS A 40 -2.01 -3.87 -2.89
N ILE A 41 -1.20 -4.84 -2.47
CA ILE A 41 0.25 -4.72 -2.46
C ILE A 41 0.89 -5.76 -3.38
N GLU A 42 1.79 -5.27 -4.22
CA GLU A 42 2.72 -6.08 -5.00
C GLU A 42 4.13 -5.82 -4.45
N TYR A 43 4.96 -6.85 -4.39
CA TYR A 43 6.30 -6.71 -3.86
C TYR A 43 7.26 -7.63 -4.59
N ARG A 44 8.55 -7.30 -4.49
CA ARG A 44 9.62 -8.19 -4.94
C ARG A 44 10.91 -7.95 -4.16
N GLU A 45 11.70 -9.01 -4.11
CA GLU A 45 13.10 -8.95 -3.73
C GLU A 45 13.96 -8.52 -4.93
N ASP A 46 15.23 -8.23 -4.67
CA ASP A 46 16.14 -7.83 -5.73
C ASP A 46 16.38 -8.98 -6.72
N GLY A 47 16.34 -8.68 -8.02
CA GLY A 47 16.42 -9.69 -9.09
C GLY A 47 15.25 -10.66 -9.21
N GLN A 48 14.20 -10.54 -8.37
CA GLN A 48 13.03 -11.43 -8.41
C GLN A 48 11.86 -10.82 -9.20
N LEU A 49 10.92 -11.67 -9.60
CA LEU A 49 9.66 -11.25 -10.20
C LEU A 49 8.73 -10.62 -9.15
N TRP A 50 7.88 -9.71 -9.61
CA TRP A 50 6.81 -9.14 -8.81
C TRP A 50 5.78 -10.20 -8.43
N LYS A 51 5.34 -10.16 -7.17
CA LYS A 51 4.29 -11.04 -6.66
C LYS A 51 3.30 -10.25 -5.81
N TRP A 52 2.03 -10.63 -5.92
CA TRP A 52 0.97 -10.09 -5.08
C TRP A 52 1.09 -10.60 -3.65
N TYR A 53 0.76 -9.76 -2.69
CA TYR A 53 0.53 -10.23 -1.33
C TYR A 53 -0.76 -11.05 -1.28
N THR A 54 -0.65 -12.29 -0.83
CA THR A 54 -1.75 -13.24 -0.75
C THR A 54 -1.96 -13.70 0.68
N LEU A 55 -3.22 -13.95 1.03
CA LEU A 55 -3.62 -14.57 2.28
C LEU A 55 -4.55 -15.73 1.92
N ASN A 56 -4.25 -16.94 2.42
CA ASN A 56 -4.99 -18.16 2.09
C ASN A 56 -5.11 -18.42 0.57
N GLY A 57 -4.05 -18.14 -0.19
CA GLY A 57 -3.99 -18.37 -1.64
C GLY A 57 -4.70 -17.32 -2.50
N LEU A 58 -5.34 -16.30 -1.90
CA LEU A 58 -6.02 -15.23 -2.61
C LEU A 58 -5.29 -13.91 -2.44
N THR A 59 -5.24 -13.07 -3.49
CA THR A 59 -4.70 -11.72 -3.39
C THR A 59 -5.45 -10.93 -2.33
N LYS A 60 -4.74 -10.49 -1.30
CA LYS A 60 -5.33 -9.78 -0.17
C LYS A 60 -5.67 -8.35 -0.60
N ILE A 61 -6.92 -7.97 -0.35
CA ILE A 61 -7.38 -6.59 -0.37
C ILE A 61 -7.28 -6.06 1.07
N PHE A 62 -6.60 -4.94 1.22
CA PHE A 62 -6.46 -4.24 2.49
C PHE A 62 -7.50 -3.13 2.59
N ASP A 63 -8.05 -3.00 3.80
CA ASP A 63 -8.91 -1.88 4.16
C ASP A 63 -8.01 -0.68 4.50
N GLY A 64 -8.21 0.40 3.77
CA GLY A 64 -7.53 1.67 3.93
C GLY A 64 -8.35 2.64 4.76
N ASN A 65 -8.47 3.87 4.29
CA ASN A 65 -9.02 4.97 5.09
C ASN A 65 -10.52 5.16 4.82
N THR A 66 -11.28 5.40 5.88
CA THR A 66 -12.68 5.89 5.81
C THR A 66 -12.78 7.37 6.23
N GLN A 67 -11.73 7.90 6.86
CA GLN A 67 -11.60 9.28 7.30
C GLN A 67 -10.21 9.81 6.92
N THR A 68 -10.13 11.09 6.58
CA THR A 68 -8.93 11.74 6.04
C THR A 68 -7.77 11.88 7.03
N ASN A 69 -8.09 12.06 8.30
CA ASN A 69 -7.16 12.39 9.38
C ASN A 69 -6.92 11.22 10.34
N VAL A 70 -7.42 10.02 10.02
CA VAL A 70 -7.21 8.81 10.81
C VAL A 70 -6.19 7.92 10.12
N VAL A 71 -5.15 7.55 10.86
CA VAL A 71 -4.16 6.56 10.43
C VAL A 71 -4.77 5.17 10.54
N VAL A 72 -4.68 4.39 9.46
CA VAL A 72 -5.11 2.99 9.44
C VAL A 72 -3.89 2.10 9.27
N ARG A 73 -3.68 1.20 10.24
CA ARG A 73 -2.57 0.25 10.26
C ARG A 73 -3.03 -1.12 9.79
N ASN A 74 -2.30 -1.68 8.83
CA ASN A 74 -2.45 -3.06 8.38
C ASN A 74 -1.18 -3.86 8.68
N TYR A 75 -1.33 -5.02 9.30
CA TYR A 75 -0.21 -5.96 9.54
C TYR A 75 -0.11 -6.98 8.42
N PHE A 76 1.11 -7.40 8.11
CA PHE A 76 1.39 -8.50 7.20
C PHE A 76 1.64 -9.77 8.01
N ASP A 77 0.75 -10.74 7.86
CA ASP A 77 0.89 -12.08 8.45
C ASP A 77 0.64 -13.14 7.35
N PRO A 78 1.69 -13.72 6.76
CA PRO A 78 3.10 -13.60 7.16
C PRO A 78 3.74 -12.25 6.75
N PRO A 79 4.85 -11.83 7.39
CA PRO A 79 5.64 -10.67 6.97
C PRO A 79 6.14 -10.78 5.54
N ILE A 80 6.30 -9.63 4.88
CA ILE A 80 6.78 -9.54 3.50
C ILE A 80 8.31 -9.43 3.50
N ALA A 81 9.00 -10.28 2.74
CA ALA A 81 10.42 -10.08 2.40
C ALA A 81 10.50 -9.36 1.04
N ALA A 82 10.97 -8.11 1.03
CA ALA A 82 11.04 -7.30 -0.19
C ALA A 82 12.10 -6.19 -0.12
N ARG A 83 12.60 -5.81 -1.29
CA ARG A 83 13.31 -4.54 -1.51
C ARG A 83 12.38 -3.49 -2.11
N PHE A 84 11.54 -3.92 -3.05
CA PHE A 84 10.59 -3.06 -3.75
C PHE A 84 9.17 -3.41 -3.36
N VAL A 85 8.39 -2.39 -3.03
CA VAL A 85 6.96 -2.54 -2.70
C VAL A 85 6.17 -1.55 -3.52
N LYS A 86 5.08 -2.02 -4.12
CA LYS A 86 4.09 -1.20 -4.80
C LYS A 86 2.75 -1.30 -4.11
N LEU A 87 2.10 -0.16 -3.98
CA LEU A 87 0.73 -0.07 -3.52
C LEU A 87 -0.17 0.35 -4.69
N TYR A 88 -1.23 -0.44 -4.87
CA TYR A 88 -2.24 -0.25 -5.90
C TYR A 88 -3.56 0.18 -5.24
N PRO A 89 -3.92 1.48 -5.26
CA PRO A 89 -5.23 1.93 -4.81
C PRO A 89 -6.33 1.35 -5.71
N LEU A 90 -7.42 0.89 -5.10
CA LEU A 90 -8.58 0.34 -5.80
C LEU A 90 -9.78 1.29 -5.66
N GLU A 91 -10.43 1.25 -4.50
CA GLU A 91 -11.53 2.15 -4.17
C GLU A 91 -11.02 3.39 -3.47
N HIS A 92 -11.68 4.52 -3.70
CA HIS A 92 -11.30 5.83 -3.17
C HIS A 92 -12.51 6.72 -2.97
N GLU A 93 -12.29 7.83 -2.28
CA GLU A 93 -13.27 8.92 -2.12
C GLU A 93 -12.69 10.17 -2.80
N ASN A 94 -13.46 10.78 -3.70
CA ASN A 94 -13.08 11.92 -4.56
C ASN A 94 -11.85 11.69 -5.45
N TYR A 95 -10.65 11.58 -4.87
CA TYR A 95 -9.39 11.34 -5.57
C TYR A 95 -8.55 10.30 -4.84
N ARG A 96 -7.75 9.50 -5.57
CA ARG A 96 -6.83 8.53 -4.98
C ARG A 96 -5.60 9.26 -4.41
N CYS A 97 -5.79 9.85 -3.24
CA CYS A 97 -4.75 10.50 -2.46
C CYS A 97 -4.43 9.70 -1.21
N MET A 98 -3.15 9.55 -0.91
CA MET A 98 -2.71 8.89 0.30
C MET A 98 -1.33 9.34 0.78
N ARG A 99 -1.12 9.20 2.08
CA ARG A 99 0.16 9.15 2.77
C ARG A 99 0.37 7.70 3.18
N TRP A 100 1.61 7.22 3.02
CA TRP A 100 1.93 5.81 3.15
C TRP A 100 3.24 5.65 3.89
N GLU A 101 3.23 4.81 4.92
CA GLU A 101 4.39 4.46 5.73
C GLU A 101 4.52 2.94 5.80
N MET A 102 5.76 2.46 5.84
CA MET A 102 6.05 1.02 5.93
C MET A 102 6.94 0.76 7.12
N TYR A 103 6.63 -0.31 7.85
CA TYR A 103 7.35 -0.68 9.03
C TYR A 103 8.21 -1.91 8.76
N THR A 104 9.50 -1.76 8.98
CA THR A 104 10.53 -2.78 8.75
C THR A 104 11.36 -2.99 10.00
N CYS A 105 12.02 -4.14 10.12
CA CYS A 105 13.08 -4.36 11.12
C CYS A 105 14.49 -4.02 10.58
#